data_AF-A0A2D3WIP1-F1
#
_entry.id   AF-A0A2D3WIP1-F1
#
_cell.length_a   1.000
_cell.length_b   1.000
_cell.length_c   1.000
_cell.angle_alpha   90.00
_cell.angle_beta   90.00
_cell.angle_gamma   90.00
#
_symmetry.space_group_name_H-M   'P 1'
#
loop_
_entity.id
_entity.type
_entity.pdbx_description
1 polymer ?
#
loop_
_entity_poly.entity_id
_entity_poly.type
_entity_poly.pdbx_seq_one_letter_code
_entity_poly.pdbx_strand_id
1 'polypeptide(L)'
;MPMPEKKGMRKPVTREDLDRSKMQVNKDQARYEVMKNDFESFRASREEDFKKNIKSIVSEEDMDAIELGGDPLKIYEIIKKYEQEYISDKIEEKREDLEAFEEQLHKNTALVEQLEIEAQFLEENPDLDFEGLIDLLESGLSPKEKQTLMEASGGDSMEFLKLAKERLGGAAKGDTGKEKEEDPMRLPTDLSFAAGETGDVDGGTEGQDDNEYLASIGLA
;
A
#
# COMPACT_ATOMS: atom_id res chain seq x y z
N MET A 1 -33.77 -4.54 -16.03
CA MET A 1 -32.98 -3.74 -15.07
C MET A 1 -32.26 -4.72 -14.17
N PRO A 2 -30.93 -4.81 -14.21
CA PRO A 2 -30.17 -5.58 -13.21
C PRO A 2 -30.30 -4.87 -11.85
N MET A 3 -30.55 -5.63 -10.79
CA MET A 3 -30.56 -5.10 -9.43
C MET A 3 -29.12 -4.78 -9.00
N PRO A 4 -28.88 -3.70 -8.24
CA PRO A 4 -27.56 -3.44 -7.69
C PRO A 4 -27.17 -4.60 -6.77
N GLU A 5 -26.00 -5.17 -7.02
CA GLU A 5 -25.38 -6.15 -6.13
C GLU A 5 -25.25 -5.51 -4.74
N LYS A 6 -25.78 -6.18 -3.71
CA LYS A 6 -25.55 -5.76 -2.33
C LYS A 6 -24.05 -5.80 -2.11
N LYS A 7 -23.41 -4.63 -1.91
CA LYS A 7 -22.05 -4.53 -1.38
C LYS A 7 -21.91 -5.52 -0.23
N GLY A 8 -20.89 -6.39 -0.32
CA GLY A 8 -20.67 -7.43 0.67
C GLY A 8 -20.49 -6.80 2.05
N MET A 9 -21.35 -7.18 3.00
CA MET A 9 -21.27 -6.70 4.38
C MET A 9 -19.93 -7.14 4.97
N ARG A 10 -19.01 -6.19 5.20
CA ARG A 10 -17.74 -6.47 5.86
C ARG A 10 -18.01 -6.61 7.36
N LYS A 11 -17.72 -7.78 7.92
CA LYS A 11 -17.90 -8.01 9.36
C LYS A 11 -16.76 -7.33 10.12
N PRO A 12 -17.03 -6.78 11.32
CA PRO A 12 -15.98 -6.23 12.17
C PRO A 12 -14.93 -7.29 12.48
N VAL A 13 -13.67 -6.88 12.50
CA VAL A 13 -12.54 -7.76 12.80
C VAL A 13 -12.62 -8.26 14.24
N THR A 14 -12.54 -9.58 14.40
CA THR A 14 -12.48 -10.17 15.74
C THR A 14 -11.04 -10.26 16.23
N ARG A 15 -10.87 -10.29 17.56
CA ARG A 15 -9.56 -10.50 18.18
C ARG A 15 -8.91 -11.82 17.74
N GLU A 16 -9.71 -12.86 17.51
CA GLU A 16 -9.24 -14.15 17.00
C GLU A 16 -8.72 -14.05 15.56
N ASP A 17 -9.35 -13.24 14.72
CA ASP A 17 -8.90 -12.98 13.34
C ASP A 17 -7.59 -12.19 13.33
N LEU A 18 -7.47 -11.18 14.20
CA LEU A 18 -6.25 -10.40 14.36
C LEU A 18 -5.07 -11.27 14.83
N ASP A 19 -5.29 -12.09 15.86
CA ASP A 19 -4.25 -12.99 16.38
C ASP A 19 -3.81 -14.02 15.34
N ARG A 20 -4.74 -14.52 14.52
CA ARG A 20 -4.43 -15.43 13.40
C ARG A 20 -3.58 -14.73 12.34
N SER A 21 -3.94 -13.50 11.95
CA SER A 21 -3.20 -12.73 10.95
C SER A 21 -1.79 -12.37 11.44
N LYS A 22 -1.63 -11.97 12.71
CA LYS A 22 -0.32 -11.77 13.36
C LYS A 22 0.54 -13.02 13.35
N MET A 23 -0.04 -14.17 13.70
CA MET A 23 0.68 -15.44 13.67
C MET A 23 1.13 -15.80 12.26
N GLN A 24 0.33 -15.48 11.24
CA GLN A 24 0.68 -15.71 9.85
C GLN A 24 1.83 -14.82 9.40
N VAL A 25 1.79 -13.51 9.67
CA VAL A 25 2.90 -12.58 9.37
C VAL A 25 4.20 -13.04 10.03
N ASN A 26 4.16 -13.46 11.29
CA ASN A 26 5.33 -13.99 11.98
C ASN A 26 5.92 -15.24 11.30
N LYS A 27 5.07 -16.14 10.79
CA LYS A 27 5.52 -17.31 10.03
C LYS A 27 6.12 -16.91 8.69
N ASP A 28 5.50 -15.96 8.00
CA ASP A 28 5.97 -15.47 6.71
C ASP A 28 7.32 -14.75 6.88
N GLN A 29 7.52 -13.99 7.96
CA GLN A 29 8.80 -13.37 8.27
C GLN A 29 9.90 -14.41 8.55
N ALA A 30 9.59 -15.46 9.32
CA ALA A 30 10.52 -16.56 9.52
C ALA A 30 10.86 -17.27 8.19
N ARG A 31 9.88 -17.42 7.29
CA ARG A 31 10.09 -17.99 5.96
C ARG A 31 10.95 -17.08 5.08
N TYR A 32 10.75 -15.77 5.11
CA TYR A 32 11.58 -14.80 4.39
C TYR A 32 13.05 -14.90 4.83
N GLU A 33 13.31 -14.98 6.14
CA GLU A 33 14.68 -15.15 6.66
C GLU A 33 15.33 -16.44 6.16
N VAL A 34 14.59 -17.55 6.08
CA VAL A 34 15.11 -18.79 5.49
C VAL A 34 15.41 -18.60 4.00
N MET A 35 14.50 -18.01 3.23
CA MET A 35 14.71 -17.76 1.80
C MET A 35 15.91 -16.85 1.54
N LYS A 36 16.11 -15.82 2.37
CA LYS A 36 17.26 -14.92 2.31
C LYS A 36 18.58 -15.65 2.58
N ASN A 37 18.63 -16.47 3.62
CA ASN A 37 19.81 -17.28 3.93
C ASN A 37 20.12 -18.31 2.82
N ASP A 38 19.08 -18.93 2.25
CA ASP A 38 19.21 -19.84 1.12
C ASP A 38 19.72 -19.10 -0.14
N PHE A 39 19.25 -17.88 -0.38
CA PHE A 39 19.73 -17.02 -1.47
C PHE A 39 21.21 -16.65 -1.30
N GLU A 40 21.61 -16.22 -0.10
CA GLU A 40 23.01 -15.88 0.20
C GLU A 40 23.93 -17.10 0.05
N SER A 41 23.50 -18.26 0.56
CA SER A 41 24.22 -19.52 0.42
C SER A 41 24.33 -19.97 -1.04
N PHE A 42 23.25 -19.82 -1.80
CA PHE A 42 23.24 -20.14 -3.22
C PHE A 42 24.16 -19.20 -4.00
N ARG A 43 24.13 -17.89 -3.74
CA ARG A 43 25.03 -16.91 -4.33
C ARG A 43 26.50 -17.24 -4.04
N ALA A 44 26.84 -17.56 -2.80
CA ALA A 44 28.20 -17.95 -2.42
C ALA A 44 28.65 -19.22 -3.16
N SER A 45 27.74 -20.20 -3.37
CA SER A 45 28.05 -21.40 -4.17
C SER A 45 28.36 -21.06 -5.64
N ARG A 46 27.72 -20.02 -6.21
CA ARG A 46 27.98 -19.58 -7.59
C ARG A 46 29.35 -18.91 -7.74
N GLU A 47 29.82 -18.19 -6.72
CA GLU A 47 31.20 -17.68 -6.69
C GLU A 47 32.23 -18.81 -6.72
N GLU A 48 31.99 -19.88 -5.97
CA GLU A 48 32.87 -21.06 -5.97
C GLU A 48 32.82 -21.80 -7.31
N ASP A 49 31.62 -21.96 -7.88
CA ASP A 49 31.43 -22.58 -9.19
C ASP A 49 32.11 -21.77 -10.30
N PHE A 50 32.05 -20.44 -10.27
CA PHE A 50 32.76 -19.57 -11.20
C PHE A 50 34.27 -19.81 -11.12
N LYS A 51 34.85 -19.83 -9.91
CA LYS A 51 36.29 -20.07 -9.71
C LYS A 51 36.75 -21.41 -10.26
N LYS A 52 35.93 -22.46 -10.13
CA LYS A 52 36.23 -23.80 -10.65
C LYS A 52 36.11 -23.89 -12.18
N ASN A 53 35.21 -23.11 -12.78
CA ASN A 53 34.83 -23.22 -14.19
C ASN A 53 35.20 -21.99 -15.02
N ILE A 54 36.07 -21.12 -14.51
CA ILE A 54 36.41 -19.81 -15.12
C ILE A 54 36.77 -19.91 -16.61
N LYS A 55 37.51 -20.95 -17.00
CA LYS A 55 37.96 -21.18 -18.39
C LYS A 55 36.83 -21.48 -19.38
N SER A 56 35.67 -21.91 -18.88
CA SER A 56 34.48 -22.20 -19.70
C SER A 56 33.46 -21.04 -19.72
N ILE A 57 33.69 -20.02 -18.87
CA ILE A 57 32.77 -18.90 -18.67
C ILE A 57 33.34 -17.64 -19.32
N VAL A 58 34.65 -17.40 -19.17
CA VAL A 58 35.36 -16.27 -19.79
C VAL A 58 35.59 -16.56 -21.28
N SER A 59 35.46 -15.56 -22.14
CA SER A 59 35.71 -15.69 -23.57
C SER A 59 37.15 -16.12 -23.87
N GLU A 60 37.38 -16.81 -25.00
CA GLU A 60 38.74 -17.22 -25.40
C GLU A 60 39.68 -16.02 -25.59
N GLU A 61 39.18 -14.91 -26.17
CA GLU A 61 39.96 -13.68 -26.35
C GLU A 61 40.39 -13.05 -25.01
N ASP A 62 39.48 -13.03 -24.02
CA ASP A 62 39.78 -12.50 -22.69
C ASP A 62 40.67 -13.45 -21.89
N MET A 63 40.51 -14.77 -22.05
CA MET A 63 41.39 -15.76 -21.45
C MET A 63 42.82 -15.65 -21.99
N ASP A 64 42.98 -15.44 -23.30
CA ASP A 64 44.28 -15.19 -23.91
C ASP A 64 44.92 -13.90 -23.37
N ALA A 65 44.13 -12.82 -23.20
CA ALA A 65 44.61 -11.57 -22.60
C ALA A 65 45.05 -11.73 -21.13
N ILE A 66 44.40 -12.62 -20.38
CA ILE A 66 44.77 -12.98 -19.00
C ILE A 66 46.06 -13.79 -18.99
N GLU A 67 46.20 -14.79 -19.87
CA GLU A 67 47.36 -15.69 -19.93
C GLU A 67 48.61 -15.00 -20.50
N LEU A 68 48.46 -14.00 -21.38
CA LEU A 68 49.55 -13.21 -21.96
C LEU A 68 50.20 -12.20 -20.99
N GLY A 69 49.77 -12.17 -19.72
CA GLY A 69 50.42 -11.37 -18.68
C GLY A 69 50.13 -9.87 -18.77
N GLY A 70 48.89 -9.51 -19.12
CA GLY A 70 48.41 -8.12 -19.11
C GLY A 70 48.50 -7.45 -17.73
N ASP A 71 48.15 -6.16 -17.69
CA ASP A 71 48.06 -5.39 -16.45
C ASP A 71 47.16 -6.11 -15.42
N PRO A 72 47.66 -6.45 -14.22
CA PRO A 72 46.90 -7.15 -13.19
C PRO A 72 45.56 -6.50 -12.84
N LEU A 73 45.49 -5.17 -12.93
CA LEU A 73 44.25 -4.43 -12.64
C LEU A 73 43.18 -4.75 -13.69
N LYS A 74 43.56 -4.74 -14.97
CA LYS A 74 42.65 -5.06 -16.08
C LYS A 74 42.20 -6.51 -16.05
N ILE A 75 43.11 -7.43 -15.73
CA ILE A 75 42.78 -8.85 -15.55
C ILE A 75 41.74 -9.02 -14.44
N TYR A 76 41.92 -8.34 -13.31
CA TYR A 76 40.96 -8.37 -12.21
C TYR A 76 39.59 -7.81 -12.61
N GLU A 77 39.55 -6.68 -13.33
CA GLU A 77 38.30 -6.08 -13.83
C GLU A 77 37.54 -7.02 -14.77
N ILE A 78 38.23 -7.67 -15.72
CA ILE A 78 37.64 -8.64 -16.65
C ILE A 78 37.06 -9.82 -15.89
N ILE A 79 37.85 -10.45 -15.00
CA ILE A 79 37.40 -11.61 -14.21
C ILE A 79 36.20 -11.23 -13.34
N LYS A 80 36.23 -10.05 -12.70
CA LYS A 80 35.12 -9.58 -11.87
C LYS A 80 33.85 -9.34 -12.67
N LYS A 81 33.96 -8.81 -13.88
CA LYS A 81 32.82 -8.62 -14.77
C LYS A 81 32.15 -9.96 -15.10
N TYR A 82 32.92 -10.95 -15.56
CA TYR A 82 32.38 -12.28 -15.86
C TYR A 82 31.84 -12.99 -14.62
N GLU A 83 32.48 -12.83 -13.46
CA GLU A 83 31.97 -13.37 -12.19
C GLU A 83 30.60 -12.76 -11.85
N GLN A 84 30.46 -11.44 -11.97
CA GLN A 84 29.22 -10.74 -11.69
C GLN A 84 28.10 -11.13 -12.67
N GLU A 85 28.39 -11.18 -13.97
CA GLU A 85 27.42 -11.60 -15.00
C GLU A 85 26.98 -13.05 -14.77
N TYR A 86 27.92 -13.98 -14.60
CA TYR A 86 27.62 -15.39 -14.34
C TYR A 86 26.79 -15.58 -13.07
N ILE A 87 27.12 -14.87 -11.99
CA ILE A 87 26.36 -14.96 -10.75
C ILE A 87 24.98 -14.35 -10.94
N SER A 88 24.89 -13.16 -11.54
CA SER A 88 23.63 -12.44 -11.76
C SER A 88 22.63 -13.31 -12.52
N ASP A 89 23.05 -13.86 -13.67
CA ASP A 89 22.21 -14.71 -14.52
C ASP A 89 21.70 -15.96 -13.81
N LYS A 90 22.44 -16.46 -12.81
CA LYS A 90 22.07 -17.67 -12.06
C LYS A 90 21.22 -17.38 -10.84
N ILE A 91 21.28 -16.16 -10.30
CA ILE A 91 20.53 -15.79 -9.09
C ILE A 91 19.31 -14.93 -9.38
N GLU A 92 19.13 -14.43 -10.61
CA GLU A 92 18.04 -13.52 -10.99
C GLU A 92 16.66 -14.05 -10.59
N GLU A 93 16.30 -15.27 -11.03
CA GLU A 93 15.01 -15.90 -10.68
C GLU A 93 14.81 -15.98 -9.15
N LYS A 94 15.84 -16.38 -8.40
CA LYS A 94 15.76 -16.46 -6.94
C LYS A 94 15.71 -15.10 -6.25
N ARG A 95 16.29 -14.06 -6.87
CA ARG A 95 16.20 -12.68 -6.39
C ARG A 95 14.78 -12.17 -6.59
N GLU A 96 14.21 -12.36 -7.79
CA GLU A 96 12.83 -11.98 -8.11
C GLU A 96 11.83 -12.65 -7.15
N ASP A 97 12.00 -13.95 -6.88
CA ASP A 97 11.19 -14.67 -5.90
C ASP A 97 11.30 -14.08 -4.48
N LEU A 98 12.51 -13.68 -4.06
CA LEU A 98 12.75 -13.09 -2.75
C LEU A 98 12.12 -11.69 -2.64
N GLU A 99 12.26 -10.87 -3.68
CA GLU A 99 11.69 -9.52 -3.75
C GLU A 99 10.16 -9.56 -3.78
N ALA A 100 9.56 -10.47 -4.56
CA ALA A 100 8.11 -10.67 -4.59
C ALA A 100 7.57 -11.12 -3.22
N PHE A 101 8.30 -12.00 -2.52
CA PHE A 101 7.90 -12.43 -1.18
C PHE A 101 8.06 -11.31 -0.15
N GLU A 102 9.09 -10.47 -0.25
CA GLU A 102 9.27 -9.29 0.59
C GLU A 102 8.12 -8.28 0.41
N GLU A 103 7.73 -8.00 -0.83
CA GLU A 103 6.60 -7.11 -1.13
C GLU A 103 5.29 -7.66 -0.54
N GLN A 104 5.06 -8.98 -0.67
CA GLN A 104 3.90 -9.63 -0.08
C GLN A 104 3.92 -9.56 1.45
N LEU A 105 5.08 -9.78 2.08
CA LEU A 105 5.24 -9.65 3.53
C LEU A 105 4.94 -8.23 3.99
N HIS A 106 5.45 -7.21 3.29
CA HIS A 106 5.17 -5.81 3.60
C HIS A 106 3.68 -5.50 3.51
N LYS A 107 2.99 -5.97 2.46
CA LYS A 107 1.53 -5.82 2.32
C LYS A 107 0.77 -6.49 3.47
N ASN A 108 1.15 -7.71 3.85
CA ASN A 108 0.50 -8.44 4.93
C ASN A 108 0.73 -7.78 6.30
N THR A 109 1.94 -7.26 6.55
CA THR A 109 2.26 -6.51 7.77
C THR A 109 1.44 -5.23 7.86
N ALA A 110 1.39 -4.44 6.78
CA ALA A 110 0.57 -3.24 6.73
C ALA A 110 -0.91 -3.54 6.97
N LEU A 111 -1.44 -4.63 6.39
CA LEU A 111 -2.81 -5.08 6.65
C LEU A 111 -3.02 -5.42 8.13
N VAL A 112 -2.08 -6.11 8.77
CA VAL A 112 -2.20 -6.43 10.20
C VAL A 112 -2.23 -5.16 11.07
N GLU A 113 -1.39 -4.17 10.78
CA GLU A 113 -1.40 -2.88 11.48
C GLU A 113 -2.76 -2.17 11.37
N GLN A 114 -3.38 -2.23 10.19
CA GLN A 114 -4.73 -1.69 9.99
C GLN A 114 -5.79 -2.44 10.82
N LEU A 115 -5.72 -3.77 10.82
CA LEU A 115 -6.62 -4.61 11.63
C LEU A 115 -6.43 -4.36 13.13
N GLU A 116 -5.21 -4.04 13.58
CA GLU A 116 -4.96 -3.65 14.98
C GLU A 116 -5.67 -2.35 15.34
N ILE A 117 -5.57 -1.34 14.48
CA ILE A 117 -6.21 -0.03 14.68
C ILE A 117 -7.74 -0.18 14.68
N GLU A 118 -8.29 -0.95 13.73
CA GLU A 118 -9.74 -1.25 13.68
C GLU A 118 -10.20 -1.96 14.96
N ALA A 119 -9.49 -3.01 15.37
CA ALA A 119 -9.84 -3.77 16.57
C ALA A 119 -9.77 -2.91 17.83
N GLN A 120 -8.73 -2.08 17.98
CA GLN A 120 -8.60 -1.15 19.10
C GLN A 120 -9.74 -0.12 19.09
N PHE A 121 -10.07 0.42 17.93
CA PHE A 121 -11.14 1.39 17.79
C PHE A 121 -12.51 0.80 18.16
N LEU A 122 -12.79 -0.44 17.78
CA LEU A 122 -14.01 -1.16 18.16
C LEU A 122 -14.04 -1.51 19.65
N GLU A 123 -12.90 -1.89 20.25
CA GLU A 123 -12.80 -2.10 21.71
C GLU A 123 -13.07 -0.80 22.49
N GLU A 124 -12.59 0.36 22.01
CA GLU A 124 -12.85 1.67 22.61
C GLU A 124 -14.31 2.16 22.37
N ASN A 125 -15.00 1.63 21.37
CA ASN A 125 -16.30 2.10 20.91
C ASN A 125 -17.30 0.93 20.67
N PRO A 126 -17.65 0.16 21.71
CA PRO A 126 -18.45 -1.05 21.56
C PRO A 126 -19.90 -0.81 21.08
N ASP A 127 -20.43 0.40 21.33
CA ASP A 127 -21.79 0.80 20.93
C ASP A 127 -21.85 1.45 19.54
N LEU A 128 -20.73 1.49 18.82
CA LEU A 128 -20.66 2.11 17.50
C LEU A 128 -21.38 1.25 16.45
N ASP A 129 -22.20 1.90 15.63
CA ASP A 129 -22.66 1.31 14.37
C ASP A 129 -21.52 1.30 13.35
N PHE A 130 -20.78 0.19 13.34
CA PHE A 130 -19.62 0.03 12.48
C PHE A 130 -19.99 0.01 10.99
N GLU A 131 -21.17 -0.54 10.65
CA GLU A 131 -21.67 -0.52 9.27
C GLU A 131 -21.95 0.92 8.82
N GLY A 132 -22.61 1.70 9.67
CA GLY A 132 -22.86 3.12 9.40
C GLY A 132 -21.56 3.95 9.29
N LEU A 133 -20.52 3.60 10.05
CA LEU A 133 -19.21 4.24 9.91
C LEU A 133 -18.52 3.90 8.59
N ILE A 134 -18.54 2.62 8.18
CA ILE A 134 -18.01 2.20 6.88
C ILE A 134 -18.75 2.93 5.76
N ASP A 135 -20.07 2.92 5.76
CA ASP A 135 -20.87 3.57 4.70
C ASP A 135 -20.56 5.07 4.59
N LEU A 136 -20.37 5.75 5.73
CA LEU A 136 -19.93 7.15 5.78
C LEU A 136 -18.55 7.33 5.14
N LEU A 137 -17.59 6.48 5.49
CA LEU A 137 -16.21 6.56 5.01
C LEU A 137 -16.07 6.20 3.53
N GLU A 138 -16.83 5.22 3.04
CA GLU A 138 -16.81 4.81 1.64
C GLU A 138 -17.52 5.83 0.76
N SER A 139 -18.76 6.17 1.13
CA SER A 139 -19.70 6.84 0.21
C SER A 139 -20.35 8.11 0.77
N GLY A 140 -20.37 8.28 2.09
CA GLY A 140 -21.00 9.44 2.74
C GLY A 140 -20.13 10.70 2.78
N LEU A 141 -18.81 10.58 2.65
CA LEU A 141 -17.87 11.70 2.64
C LEU A 141 -17.37 12.01 1.23
N SER A 142 -17.43 13.28 0.84
CA SER A 142 -16.81 13.73 -0.41
C SER A 142 -15.27 13.70 -0.32
N PRO A 143 -14.53 13.59 -1.43
CA PRO A 143 -13.06 13.57 -1.41
C PRO A 143 -12.42 14.73 -0.63
N LYS A 144 -13.00 15.93 -0.73
CA LYS A 144 -12.55 17.12 0.03
C LYS A 144 -12.75 16.97 1.53
N GLU A 145 -13.86 16.37 1.96
CA GLU A 145 -14.11 16.15 3.39
C GLU A 145 -13.19 15.09 3.95
N LYS A 146 -12.93 14.01 3.20
CA LYS A 146 -11.98 12.99 3.61
C LYS A 146 -10.56 13.56 3.73
N GLN A 147 -10.15 14.42 2.79
CA GLN A 147 -8.87 15.15 2.88
C GLN A 147 -8.83 16.09 4.10
N THR A 148 -9.92 16.81 4.37
CA THR A 148 -10.00 17.70 5.54
C THR A 148 -9.86 16.92 6.85
N LEU A 149 -10.48 15.75 6.95
CA LEU A 149 -10.35 14.85 8.10
C LEU A 149 -8.93 14.31 8.23
N MET A 150 -8.29 13.95 7.11
CA MET A 150 -6.90 13.50 7.09
C MET A 150 -5.93 14.59 7.58
N GLU A 151 -6.08 15.81 7.08
CA GLU A 151 -5.28 16.96 7.51
C GLU A 151 -5.51 17.27 9.01
N ALA A 152 -6.76 17.20 9.48
CA ALA A 152 -7.10 17.41 10.88
C ALA A 152 -6.55 16.30 11.80
N SER A 153 -6.50 15.06 11.33
CA SER A 153 -5.91 13.92 12.05
C SER A 153 -4.38 13.92 12.05
N GLY A 154 -3.73 14.79 11.26
CA GLY A 154 -2.28 14.78 11.10
C GLY A 154 -1.72 13.50 10.47
N GLY A 155 -2.57 12.72 9.79
CA GLY A 155 -2.22 11.41 9.24
C GLY A 155 -2.31 10.25 10.23
N ASP A 156 -2.76 10.46 11.46
CA ASP A 156 -2.99 9.39 12.43
C ASP A 156 -4.34 8.68 12.16
N SER A 157 -4.29 7.38 11.86
CA SER A 157 -5.48 6.61 11.46
C SER A 157 -6.48 6.45 12.61
N MET A 158 -6.03 6.39 13.86
CA MET A 158 -6.91 6.27 15.03
C MET A 158 -7.66 7.59 15.28
N GLU A 159 -6.96 8.71 15.17
CA GLU A 159 -7.55 10.04 15.28
C GLU A 159 -8.52 10.33 14.12
N PHE A 160 -8.17 9.89 12.91
CA PHE A 160 -9.07 9.96 11.76
C PHE A 160 -10.39 9.21 12.02
N LEU A 161 -10.34 7.98 12.53
CA LEU A 161 -11.53 7.19 12.86
C LEU A 161 -12.38 7.84 13.96
N LYS A 162 -11.75 8.47 14.96
CA LYS A 162 -12.46 9.24 16.01
C LYS A 162 -13.21 10.43 15.41
N LEU A 163 -12.56 11.22 14.55
CA LEU A 163 -13.20 12.36 13.86
C LEU A 163 -14.34 11.91 12.93
N ALA A 164 -14.16 10.78 12.22
CA ALA A 164 -15.19 10.20 11.38
C ALA A 164 -16.42 9.73 12.20
N LYS A 165 -16.19 9.11 13.36
CA LYS A 165 -17.26 8.76 14.30
C LYS A 165 -17.99 9.99 14.83
N GLU A 166 -17.29 11.08 15.16
CA GLU A 166 -17.94 12.33 15.59
C GLU A 166 -18.86 12.89 14.51
N ARG A 167 -18.45 12.81 13.24
CA ARG A 167 -19.29 13.17 12.09
C ARG A 167 -20.51 12.26 11.96
N LEU A 168 -20.37 10.95 12.15
CA LEU A 168 -21.49 10.00 12.14
C LEU A 168 -22.51 10.33 13.26
N GLY A 169 -22.02 10.58 14.47
CA GLY A 169 -22.84 10.99 15.62
C GLY A 169 -23.47 12.38 15.46
N GLY A 170 -22.80 13.29 14.75
CA GLY A 170 -23.29 14.61 14.38
C GLY A 170 -24.38 14.57 13.29
N ALA A 171 -24.25 13.66 12.32
CA ALA A 171 -25.28 13.40 11.31
C ALA A 171 -26.56 12.83 11.93
N ALA A 172 -26.44 11.94 12.92
CA ALA A 172 -27.59 11.42 13.68
C ALA A 172 -28.26 12.46 14.59
N LYS A 173 -27.57 13.54 14.98
CA LYS A 173 -28.11 14.67 15.75
C LYS A 173 -28.50 15.89 14.88
N GLY A 174 -28.33 15.79 13.56
CA GLY A 174 -28.36 16.94 12.65
C GLY A 174 -29.60 17.09 11.77
N ASP A 175 -30.60 16.20 11.85
CA ASP A 175 -31.83 16.32 11.05
C ASP A 175 -33.14 16.08 11.84
N THR A 176 -33.15 16.54 13.09
CA THR A 176 -34.41 16.89 13.77
C THR A 176 -34.45 18.40 13.94
N GLY A 177 -35.30 19.06 13.16
CA GLY A 177 -35.42 20.51 13.11
C GLY A 177 -35.72 21.19 14.45
N LYS A 178 -35.51 22.52 14.43
CA LYS A 178 -35.60 23.55 15.51
C LYS A 178 -34.26 23.75 16.23
N GLU A 179 -33.65 24.93 16.30
CA GLU A 179 -34.07 26.32 16.11
C GLU A 179 -32.88 27.11 15.54
N LYS A 180 -33.09 27.82 14.41
CA LYS A 180 -32.26 28.98 14.09
C LYS A 180 -32.75 30.11 14.99
N GLU A 181 -32.11 30.31 16.13
CA GLU A 181 -32.16 31.62 16.77
C GLU A 181 -31.32 32.60 15.96
N GLU A 182 -31.94 33.74 15.74
CA GLU A 182 -31.55 34.83 14.87
C GLU A 182 -30.28 35.52 15.39
N ASP A 183 -29.30 35.72 14.53
CA ASP A 183 -28.50 36.95 14.58
C ASP A 183 -28.89 37.81 13.36
N PRO A 184 -29.59 38.94 13.56
CA PRO A 184 -30.12 39.74 12.49
C PRO A 184 -29.09 40.80 12.11
N MET A 185 -28.27 40.56 11.08
CA MET A 185 -27.85 41.66 10.20
C MET A 185 -27.21 41.18 8.88
N ARG A 186 -27.93 41.51 7.80
CA ARG A 186 -27.48 41.74 6.41
C ARG A 186 -27.34 40.53 5.46
N LEU A 187 -28.44 40.29 4.76
CA LEU A 187 -28.46 39.95 3.32
C LEU A 187 -29.44 40.95 2.65
N PRO A 188 -29.52 41.08 1.30
CA PRO A 188 -28.51 40.93 0.25
C PRO A 188 -28.63 42.03 -0.83
N THR A 189 -27.57 42.34 -1.57
CA THR A 189 -27.65 42.82 -2.99
C THR A 189 -26.23 42.99 -3.52
N ASP A 190 -25.76 42.08 -4.37
CA ASP A 190 -25.69 42.33 -5.82
C ASP A 190 -25.07 41.11 -6.53
N LEU A 191 -25.89 40.30 -7.17
CA LEU A 191 -25.45 39.45 -8.28
C LEU A 191 -26.55 39.51 -9.34
N SER A 192 -26.56 40.63 -10.05
CA SER A 192 -27.25 40.75 -11.32
C SER A 192 -26.21 40.78 -12.45
N PHE A 193 -26.37 39.83 -13.37
CA PHE A 193 -25.81 39.77 -14.72
C PHE A 193 -24.30 39.51 -14.91
N ALA A 194 -23.97 38.24 -15.17
CA ALA A 194 -23.36 37.88 -16.45
C ALA A 194 -23.63 36.39 -16.73
N ALA A 195 -24.56 36.15 -17.66
CA ALA A 195 -24.75 34.88 -18.32
C ALA A 195 -23.77 34.76 -19.49
N GLY A 196 -23.31 33.52 -19.74
CA GLY A 196 -22.82 33.07 -21.03
C GLY A 196 -21.31 32.86 -21.10
N GLU A 197 -20.88 31.59 -21.14
CA GLU A 197 -20.34 31.00 -22.37
C GLU A 197 -20.18 29.48 -22.17
N THR A 198 -20.89 28.73 -23.01
CA THR A 198 -20.81 27.29 -23.21
C THR A 198 -19.46 26.91 -23.80
N GLY A 199 -18.82 25.87 -23.27
CA GLY A 199 -17.67 25.21 -23.89
C GLY A 199 -17.72 23.72 -23.62
N ASP A 200 -18.17 22.97 -24.63
CA ASP A 200 -18.03 21.51 -24.72
C ASP A 200 -16.54 21.12 -24.55
N VAL A 201 -16.25 20.22 -23.62
CA VAL A 201 -15.13 19.28 -23.77
C VAL A 201 -15.60 17.91 -23.30
N ASP A 202 -15.96 17.11 -24.30
CA ASP A 202 -16.06 15.66 -24.25
C ASP A 202 -14.65 15.09 -23.96
N GLY A 203 -14.56 14.15 -23.02
CA GLY A 203 -13.28 13.62 -22.56
C GLY A 203 -13.47 12.66 -21.40
N GLY A 204 -13.89 11.43 -21.73
CA GLY A 204 -14.09 10.37 -20.76
C GLY A 204 -12.85 10.12 -19.89
N THR A 205 -13.12 9.91 -18.61
CA THR A 205 -12.30 9.06 -17.75
C THR A 205 -13.24 8.15 -17.00
N GLU A 206 -13.18 6.90 -17.43
CA GLU A 206 -13.73 5.71 -16.77
C GLU A 206 -13.24 5.66 -15.31
N GLY A 207 -14.07 5.07 -14.45
CA GLY A 207 -13.92 5.06 -13.00
C GLY A 207 -12.53 4.66 -12.53
N GLN A 208 -11.90 5.56 -11.78
CA GLN A 208 -10.82 5.19 -10.86
C GLN A 208 -11.47 4.72 -9.56
N ASP A 209 -11.11 3.50 -9.18
CA ASP A 209 -11.72 2.67 -8.16
C ASP A 209 -11.82 3.33 -6.79
N ASP A 210 -13.05 3.38 -6.25
CA ASP A 210 -13.36 3.73 -4.86
C ASP A 210 -12.57 2.89 -3.82
N ASN A 211 -12.00 1.77 -4.26
CA ASN A 211 -11.19 0.84 -3.47
C ASN A 211 -9.76 1.34 -3.22
N GLU A 212 -9.15 2.11 -4.13
CA GLU A 212 -7.78 2.61 -3.95
C GLU A 212 -7.70 3.67 -2.85
N TYR A 213 -8.78 4.44 -2.65
CA TYR A 213 -8.82 5.47 -1.64
C TYR A 213 -8.81 4.89 -0.21
N LEU A 214 -9.64 3.89 0.03
CA LEU A 214 -9.68 3.20 1.32
C LEU A 214 -8.35 2.49 1.59
N ALA A 215 -7.72 1.90 0.57
CA ALA A 215 -6.38 1.31 0.69
C ALA A 215 -5.31 2.37 1.01
N SER A 216 -5.43 3.59 0.44
CA SER A 216 -4.49 4.69 0.67
C SER A 216 -4.52 5.26 2.09
N ILE A 217 -5.60 5.02 2.84
CA ILE A 217 -5.78 5.44 4.24
C ILE A 217 -5.83 4.26 5.22
N GLY A 218 -5.59 3.05 4.72
CA GLY A 218 -5.53 1.82 5.51
C GLY A 218 -6.87 1.29 6.03
N LEU A 219 -7.94 1.44 5.25
CA LEU A 219 -9.31 1.02 5.61
C LEU A 219 -9.96 0.05 4.58
N ALA A 220 -9.30 -0.28 3.46
CA ALA A 220 -9.74 -1.36 2.53
C ALA A 220 -8.77 -2.53 2.54
#